data_AF-A0A9P6E6L8-F1
#
_entry.id   AF-A0A9P6E6L8-F1
#
_cell.length_a   1.000
_cell.length_b   1.000
_cell.length_c   1.000
_cell.angle_alpha   90.00
_cell.angle_beta   90.00
_cell.angle_gamma   90.00
#
_symmetry.space_group_name_H-M   'P 1'
#
loop_
_entity.id
_entity.type
_entity.pdbx_description
1 polymer ?
#
loop_
_entity_poly.entity_id
_entity_poly.type
_entity_poly.pdbx_seq_one_letter_code
_entity_poly.pdbx_strand_id
1 'polypeptide(L)'
;MSKPADSNHSHTEDSDYLEKQKSRKLGPRKRQKLSAASTSAFEFPTDILLNLLDKFERDVSFEDTVQPLLPEFIKQRHAMEVDQAEYDAMGRKLRPLRAHEVVSKAHQLEASLEANPSTANVILRRKLVVQSSLNKLGLSERKIQAPNMTVTPLPAHKLSQPDPEVLDALYSIRTTPFHTSFISRLHGTPQHPTCGLISVDWETQTPWMELLEDIREHYCLAHPERDQPVEQTAPLTYTTLQPAHLDQIHDLLERSFWAGIDVGDSLDYQPEKATIVAMYKKLVIGVAILKSPMETYIMYLAVKAGWDRSQIARTMLYHLITMNPGKDISLHVSTNNSAMLLYNQFGFKAEEFVAGFYAKYQDPRSTLSNNAFKLRLRHLPI
;
A
#
# COMPACT_ATOMS: atom_id res chain seq x y z
N MET A 1 62.01 -37.43 -13.51
CA MET A 1 62.10 -38.02 -12.15
C MET A 1 60.86 -37.60 -11.37
N SER A 2 60.10 -38.61 -10.95
CA SER A 2 59.10 -38.67 -9.87
C SER A 2 58.04 -37.57 -9.68
N LYS A 3 56.78 -37.92 -10.03
CA LYS A 3 55.55 -37.67 -9.24
C LYS A 3 55.53 -38.67 -8.03
N PRO A 4 54.62 -38.65 -7.01
CA PRO A 4 53.22 -38.16 -7.02
C PRO A 4 52.56 -37.69 -5.68
N ALA A 5 51.25 -37.38 -5.78
CA ALA A 5 50.10 -37.74 -4.89
C ALA A 5 49.99 -37.15 -3.45
N ASP A 6 48.94 -36.37 -3.16
CA ASP A 6 47.65 -36.76 -2.50
C ASP A 6 47.79 -36.72 -0.95
N SER A 7 46.86 -36.33 -0.07
CA SER A 7 45.40 -36.19 -0.08
C SER A 7 44.94 -35.50 1.24
N ASN A 8 43.73 -34.92 1.17
CA ASN A 8 42.66 -34.62 2.15
C ASN A 8 42.77 -34.82 3.68
N HIS A 9 41.91 -34.00 4.34
CA HIS A 9 41.22 -34.11 5.65
C HIS A 9 41.87 -33.41 6.85
N SER A 10 41.13 -32.78 7.78
CA SER A 10 39.74 -32.33 7.92
C SER A 10 39.64 -31.66 9.30
N HIS A 11 38.86 -30.57 9.44
CA HIS A 11 38.26 -30.05 10.69
C HIS A 11 39.25 -29.66 11.84
N THR A 12 39.07 -28.64 12.68
CA THR A 12 37.90 -27.87 13.12
C THR A 12 38.43 -26.61 13.85
N GLU A 13 37.59 -25.57 13.84
CA GLU A 13 37.29 -24.65 14.96
C GLU A 13 38.17 -23.41 15.29
N ASP A 14 37.39 -22.37 15.60
CA ASP A 14 37.67 -21.17 16.38
C ASP A 14 38.30 -19.95 15.70
N SER A 15 37.44 -19.16 15.03
CA SER A 15 37.55 -17.71 15.17
C SER A 15 36.18 -17.06 15.30
N ASP A 16 35.82 -16.78 16.55
CA ASP A 16 34.73 -15.93 17.01
C ASP A 16 34.74 -14.55 16.31
N TYR A 17 33.76 -14.31 15.44
CA TYR A 17 33.36 -12.95 15.06
C TYR A 17 32.09 -12.59 15.85
N LEU A 18 32.26 -12.25 17.12
CA LEU A 18 31.26 -11.54 17.91
C LEU A 18 31.21 -10.07 17.46
N GLU A 19 30.21 -9.75 16.65
CA GLU A 19 29.89 -8.39 16.26
C GLU A 19 29.38 -7.60 17.50
N LYS A 20 30.24 -6.70 18.00
CA LYS A 20 29.95 -5.80 19.11
C LYS A 20 28.81 -4.85 18.75
N GLN A 21 27.58 -5.21 19.15
CA GLN A 21 26.49 -4.25 19.31
C GLN A 21 26.91 -3.16 20.31
N LYS A 22 27.24 -1.97 19.80
CA LYS A 22 27.36 -0.75 20.61
C LYS A 22 25.96 -0.36 21.11
N SER A 23 25.61 -0.84 22.30
CA SER A 23 24.47 -0.33 23.06
C SER A 23 24.71 1.15 23.39
N ARG A 24 23.98 2.04 22.70
CA ARG A 24 23.92 3.46 23.07
C ARG A 24 23.11 3.56 24.36
N LYS A 25 23.82 3.65 25.49
CA LYS A 25 23.25 4.01 26.79
C LYS A 25 22.60 5.39 26.68
N LEU A 26 21.26 5.43 26.65
CA LEU A 26 20.47 6.63 26.85
C LEU A 26 20.59 7.04 28.32
N GLY A 27 21.28 8.16 28.57
CA GLY A 27 21.35 8.77 29.89
C GLY A 27 19.97 9.25 30.36
N PRO A 28 19.77 9.40 31.69
CA PRO A 28 18.48 9.79 32.24
C PRO A 28 18.16 11.24 31.83
N ARG A 29 17.15 11.39 30.98
CA ARG A 29 16.58 12.71 30.63
C ARG A 29 15.95 13.31 31.88
N LYS A 30 16.59 14.38 32.39
CA LYS A 30 16.05 15.30 33.39
C LYS A 30 14.68 15.78 32.89
N ARG A 31 13.61 15.31 33.52
CA ARG A 31 12.22 15.68 33.24
C ARG A 31 12.06 17.14 33.66
N GLN A 32 12.10 18.06 32.71
CA GLN A 32 11.76 19.46 32.94
C GLN A 32 10.28 19.51 33.33
N LYS A 33 10.05 20.00 34.54
CA LYS A 33 8.73 20.18 35.16
C LYS A 33 8.02 21.28 34.39
N LEU A 34 7.22 20.91 33.40
CA LEU A 34 6.22 21.80 32.82
C LEU A 34 5.22 22.13 33.93
N SER A 35 5.15 23.40 34.30
CA SER A 35 4.18 23.94 35.24
C SER A 35 2.78 23.57 34.77
N ALA A 36 2.07 22.80 35.57
CA ALA A 36 0.67 22.48 35.38
C ALA A 36 -0.14 23.78 35.32
N ALA A 37 -0.62 24.13 34.12
CA ALA A 37 -1.81 24.95 34.02
C ALA A 37 -2.95 24.11 34.61
N SER A 38 -3.63 24.65 35.62
CA SER A 38 -4.70 24.01 36.36
C SER A 38 -5.93 23.79 35.47
N THR A 39 -5.91 22.72 34.66
CA THR A 39 -7.15 22.12 34.17
C THR A 39 -7.73 21.36 35.36
N SER A 40 -8.91 21.74 35.83
CA SER A 40 -9.66 20.97 36.83
C SER A 40 -9.84 19.55 36.30
N ALA A 41 -9.00 18.63 36.75
CA ALA A 41 -9.05 17.23 36.37
C ALA A 41 -10.35 16.66 36.93
N PHE A 42 -11.31 16.42 36.05
CA PHE A 42 -12.50 15.68 36.39
C PHE A 42 -12.15 14.20 36.44
N GLU A 43 -12.31 13.58 37.62
CA GLU A 43 -12.27 12.14 37.79
C GLU A 43 -13.60 11.59 37.29
N PHE A 44 -13.57 10.94 36.12
CA PHE A 44 -14.70 10.15 35.66
C PHE A 44 -15.05 9.13 36.75
N PRO A 45 -16.30 9.03 37.23
CA PRO A 45 -16.67 8.04 38.22
C PRO A 45 -16.62 6.65 37.58
N THR A 46 -15.40 6.10 37.50
CA THR A 46 -15.09 4.77 36.99
C THR A 46 -15.78 3.71 37.83
N ASP A 47 -16.15 4.03 39.06
CA ASP A 47 -16.82 3.14 39.99
C ASP A 47 -18.15 2.61 39.45
N ILE A 48 -18.89 3.40 38.65
CA ILE A 48 -20.15 2.93 38.04
C ILE A 48 -19.86 1.95 36.90
N LEU A 49 -18.84 2.22 36.07
CA LEU A 49 -18.39 1.33 35.00
C LEU A 49 -17.80 0.03 35.56
N LEU A 50 -17.00 0.12 36.62
CA LEU A 50 -16.36 -1.01 37.29
C LEU A 50 -17.39 -1.89 38.02
N ASN A 51 -18.37 -1.30 38.69
CA ASN A 51 -19.48 -2.04 39.30
C ASN A 51 -20.43 -2.69 38.28
N LEU A 52 -20.49 -2.16 37.05
CA LEU A 52 -21.21 -2.79 35.94
C LEU A 52 -20.38 -3.92 35.31
N LEU A 53 -19.05 -3.75 35.21
CA LEU A 53 -18.08 -4.75 34.74
C LEU A 53 -18.08 -6.02 35.61
N ASP A 54 -18.24 -5.90 36.93
CA ASP A 54 -18.38 -7.03 37.85
C ASP A 54 -19.72 -7.78 37.72
N LYS A 55 -20.70 -7.23 36.99
CA LYS A 55 -22.03 -7.83 36.78
C LYS A 55 -22.22 -8.48 35.39
N PHE A 56 -21.14 -8.63 34.60
CA PHE A 56 -21.14 -9.21 33.24
C PHE A 56 -21.41 -10.72 33.17
N GLU A 57 -22.27 -11.26 34.04
CA GLU A 57 -22.82 -12.62 33.89
C GLU A 57 -24.19 -12.64 33.19
N ARG A 58 -24.74 -11.48 32.76
CA ARG A 58 -26.01 -11.41 32.00
C ARG A 58 -25.95 -10.45 30.82
N ASP A 59 -26.75 -10.74 29.80
CA ASP A 59 -27.00 -9.91 28.62
C ASP A 59 -27.63 -8.56 29.00
N VAL A 60 -26.81 -7.58 29.39
CA VAL A 60 -27.27 -6.21 29.64
C VAL A 60 -27.16 -5.44 28.31
N SER A 61 -28.28 -4.87 27.85
CA SER A 61 -28.30 -4.06 26.63
C SER A 61 -27.44 -2.80 26.81
N PHE A 62 -26.81 -2.35 25.72
CA PHE A 62 -26.07 -1.08 25.71
C PHE A 62 -26.89 0.08 26.28
N GLU A 63 -28.19 0.12 25.96
CA GLU A 63 -29.10 1.17 26.43
C GLU A 63 -29.22 1.20 27.95
N ASP A 64 -29.32 0.03 28.60
CA ASP A 64 -29.44 -0.07 30.06
C ASP A 64 -28.17 0.39 30.78
N THR A 65 -27.01 0.27 30.13
CA THR A 65 -25.72 0.74 30.67
C THR A 65 -25.49 2.23 30.49
N VAL A 66 -25.92 2.80 29.34
CA VAL A 66 -25.64 4.19 28.98
C VAL A 66 -26.70 5.15 29.48
N GLN A 67 -27.97 4.75 29.52
CA GLN A 67 -29.08 5.59 29.95
C GLN A 67 -28.91 6.22 31.34
N PRO A 68 -28.41 5.53 32.39
CA PRO A 68 -28.18 6.16 33.69
C PRO A 68 -27.01 7.15 33.69
N LEU A 69 -26.03 6.98 32.79
CA LEU A 69 -24.84 7.84 32.68
C LEU A 69 -25.07 9.05 31.76
N LEU A 70 -26.07 8.97 30.87
CA LEU A 70 -26.33 9.96 29.84
C LEU A 70 -26.60 11.38 30.38
N PRO A 71 -27.41 11.60 31.44
CA PRO A 71 -27.68 12.95 31.95
C PRO A 71 -26.43 13.63 32.50
N GLU A 72 -25.59 12.87 33.20
CA GLU A 72 -24.34 13.38 33.77
C GLU A 72 -23.32 13.70 32.67
N PHE A 73 -23.20 12.82 31.67
CA PHE A 73 -22.37 13.05 30.50
C PHE A 73 -22.81 14.31 29.72
N ILE A 74 -24.11 14.50 29.49
CA ILE A 74 -24.63 15.70 28.82
C ILE A 74 -24.33 16.96 29.62
N LYS A 75 -24.52 16.92 30.95
CA LYS A 75 -24.26 18.06 31.84
C LYS A 75 -22.78 18.45 31.85
N GLN A 76 -21.88 17.48 31.96
CA GLN A 76 -20.43 17.72 31.95
C GLN A 76 -19.95 18.20 30.59
N ARG A 77 -20.46 17.59 29.52
CA ARG A 77 -20.18 18.04 28.16
C ARG A 77 -20.60 19.50 27.97
N HIS A 78 -21.77 19.89 28.46
CA HIS A 78 -22.20 21.28 28.41
C HIS A 78 -21.28 22.20 29.21
N ALA A 79 -20.81 21.77 30.40
CA ALA A 79 -19.84 22.52 31.17
C ALA A 79 -18.50 22.71 30.42
N MET A 80 -18.00 21.66 29.77
CA MET A 80 -16.79 21.74 28.93
C MET A 80 -17.00 22.66 27.71
N GLU A 81 -18.16 22.61 27.07
CA GLU A 81 -18.49 23.50 25.95
C GLU A 81 -18.59 24.97 26.39
N VAL A 82 -19.01 25.23 27.62
CA VAL A 82 -19.03 26.57 28.22
C VAL A 82 -17.62 27.06 28.54
N ASP A 83 -16.74 26.18 29.02
CA ASP A 83 -15.33 26.50 29.34
C ASP A 83 -14.48 26.75 28.07
N GLN A 84 -14.73 25.99 27.01
CA GLN A 84 -14.05 26.14 25.72
C GLN A 84 -14.65 27.26 24.84
N ALA A 85 -15.65 27.98 25.32
CA ALA A 85 -16.26 29.05 24.55
C ALA A 85 -15.36 30.30 24.53
N GLU A 86 -15.11 30.81 23.33
CA GLU A 86 -14.35 32.04 23.09
C GLU A 86 -15.31 33.17 22.72
N TYR A 87 -14.87 34.42 22.86
CA TYR A 87 -15.66 35.57 22.42
C TYR A 87 -15.10 36.09 21.09
N ASP A 88 -15.99 36.33 20.13
CA ASP A 88 -15.62 36.97 18.87
C ASP A 88 -15.27 38.45 19.08
N ALA A 89 -14.67 39.09 18.08
CA ALA A 89 -14.37 40.53 18.08
C ALA A 89 -15.62 41.42 18.29
N MET A 90 -16.81 40.88 18.00
CA MET A 90 -18.11 41.53 18.23
C MET A 90 -18.74 41.19 19.60
N GLY A 91 -18.00 40.54 20.51
CA GLY A 91 -18.47 40.15 21.84
C GLY A 91 -19.46 38.99 21.86
N ARG A 92 -19.63 38.28 20.73
CA ARG A 92 -20.52 37.12 20.64
C ARG A 92 -19.81 35.87 21.16
N LYS A 93 -20.49 35.10 21.99
CA LYS A 93 -19.96 33.84 22.51
C LYS A 93 -19.95 32.79 21.39
N LEU A 94 -18.76 32.35 21.00
CA LEU A 94 -18.50 31.30 20.03
C LEU A 94 -18.09 30.03 20.77
N ARG A 95 -18.65 28.89 20.38
CA ARG A 95 -18.19 27.58 20.83
C ARG A 95 -17.54 26.83 19.67
N PRO A 96 -16.55 25.97 19.94
CA PRO A 96 -16.05 25.04 18.93
C PRO A 96 -17.18 24.14 18.40
N LEU A 97 -17.12 23.83 17.11
CA LEU A 97 -18.06 22.92 16.46
C LEU A 97 -17.77 21.48 16.88
N ARG A 98 -18.83 20.70 17.09
CA ARG A 98 -18.73 19.26 17.41
C ARG A 98 -18.32 18.48 16.18
N ALA A 99 -17.73 17.29 16.36
CA ALA A 99 -17.32 16.44 15.24
C ALA A 99 -18.45 16.17 14.22
N HIS A 100 -19.66 15.86 14.69
CA HIS A 100 -20.82 15.68 13.81
C HIS A 100 -21.29 16.99 13.16
N GLU A 101 -21.19 18.13 13.86
CA GLU A 101 -21.56 19.43 13.32
C GLU A 101 -20.57 19.89 12.23
N VAL A 102 -19.28 19.58 12.40
CA VAL A 102 -18.24 19.82 11.39
C VAL A 102 -18.54 19.04 10.13
N VAL A 103 -18.87 17.75 10.25
CA VAL A 103 -19.22 16.88 9.12
C VAL A 103 -20.51 17.38 8.46
N SER A 104 -21.57 17.61 9.22
CA SER A 104 -22.86 18.10 8.70
C SER A 104 -22.73 19.45 7.99
N LYS A 105 -21.99 20.41 8.57
CA LYS A 105 -21.75 21.71 7.92
C LYS A 105 -20.87 21.59 6.68
N ALA A 106 -19.90 20.68 6.66
CA ALA A 106 -19.09 20.44 5.46
C ALA A 106 -19.96 19.94 4.28
N HIS A 107 -20.91 19.03 4.55
CA HIS A 107 -21.88 18.56 3.55
C HIS A 107 -22.86 19.65 3.12
N GLN A 108 -23.38 20.46 4.07
CA GLN A 108 -24.26 21.59 3.72
C GLN A 108 -23.55 22.63 2.85
N LEU A 109 -22.27 22.92 3.13
CA LEU A 109 -21.47 23.82 2.32
C LEU A 109 -21.17 23.26 0.93
N GLU A 110 -21.04 21.94 0.79
CA GLU A 110 -20.88 21.26 -0.50
C GLU A 110 -22.12 21.41 -1.37
N ALA A 111 -23.30 21.12 -0.83
CA ALA A 111 -24.57 21.36 -1.53
C ALA A 111 -24.78 22.86 -1.86
N SER A 112 -24.36 23.77 -0.99
CA SER A 112 -24.45 25.22 -1.25
C SER A 112 -23.46 25.71 -2.30
N LEU A 113 -22.30 25.06 -2.46
CA LEU A 113 -21.28 25.41 -3.45
C LEU A 113 -21.71 25.02 -4.87
N GLU A 114 -22.47 23.93 -5.01
CA GLU A 114 -23.09 23.54 -6.27
C GLU A 114 -24.14 24.56 -6.74
N ALA A 115 -24.87 25.14 -5.80
CA ALA A 115 -25.88 26.16 -6.10
C ALA A 115 -25.30 27.58 -6.31
N ASN A 116 -24.30 27.99 -5.52
CA ASN A 116 -23.66 29.31 -5.60
C ASN A 116 -22.19 29.27 -5.12
N PRO A 117 -21.20 29.36 -6.04
CA PRO A 117 -19.79 29.27 -5.66
C PRO A 117 -19.27 30.57 -5.06
N SER A 118 -19.36 30.70 -3.74
CA SER A 118 -18.69 31.76 -2.97
C SER A 118 -17.30 31.32 -2.52
N THR A 119 -16.28 32.14 -2.73
CA THR A 119 -14.90 31.89 -2.29
C THR A 119 -14.80 31.67 -0.78
N ALA A 120 -15.62 32.36 0.00
CA ALA A 120 -15.70 32.18 1.44
C ALA A 120 -16.17 30.75 1.81
N ASN A 121 -17.16 30.21 1.08
CA ASN A 121 -17.70 28.87 1.33
C ASN A 121 -16.68 27.78 0.98
N VAL A 122 -15.88 27.98 -0.09
CA VAL A 122 -14.80 27.07 -0.46
C VAL A 122 -13.73 27.01 0.63
N ILE A 123 -13.32 28.17 1.14
CA ILE A 123 -12.31 28.27 2.21
C ILE A 123 -12.83 27.65 3.50
N LEU A 124 -14.08 27.94 3.87
CA LEU A 124 -14.72 27.38 5.06
C LEU A 124 -14.81 25.85 4.99
N ARG A 125 -15.29 25.30 3.87
CA ARG A 125 -15.34 23.83 3.66
C ARG A 125 -13.95 23.23 3.81
N ARG A 126 -12.95 23.79 3.13
CA ARG A 126 -11.57 23.27 3.19
C ARG A 126 -11.04 23.28 4.63
N LYS A 127 -11.27 24.35 5.38
CA LYS A 127 -10.85 24.46 6.78
C LYS A 127 -11.52 23.40 7.66
N LEU A 128 -12.82 23.17 7.49
CA LEU A 128 -13.56 22.14 8.24
C LEU A 128 -13.04 20.72 7.94
N VAL A 129 -12.72 20.41 6.67
CA VAL A 129 -12.15 19.10 6.28
C VAL A 129 -10.73 18.90 6.82
N VAL A 130 -9.91 19.96 6.81
CA VAL A 130 -8.56 19.89 7.39
C VAL A 130 -8.67 19.69 8.90
N GLN A 131 -9.54 20.43 9.59
CA GLN A 131 -9.73 20.33 11.03
C GLN A 131 -10.24 18.94 11.44
N SER A 132 -11.19 18.36 10.69
CA SER A 132 -11.65 17.00 10.96
C SER A 132 -10.54 15.95 10.79
N SER A 133 -9.65 16.15 9.82
CA SER A 133 -8.51 15.26 9.57
C SER A 133 -7.45 15.37 10.66
N LEU A 134 -7.16 16.59 11.13
CA LEU A 134 -6.23 16.84 12.24
C LEU A 134 -6.74 16.23 13.55
N ASN A 135 -8.04 16.37 13.83
CA ASN A 135 -8.66 15.78 15.02
C ASN A 135 -8.57 14.24 15.00
N LYS A 136 -8.75 13.59 13.84
CA LYS A 136 -8.56 12.13 13.71
C LYS A 136 -7.12 11.68 13.98
N LEU A 137 -6.14 12.53 13.67
CA LEU A 137 -4.72 12.26 13.90
C LEU A 137 -4.24 12.68 15.30
N GLY A 138 -5.13 13.19 16.16
CA GLY A 138 -4.77 13.70 17.48
C GLY A 138 -3.86 14.93 17.45
N LEU A 139 -3.78 15.62 16.31
CA LEU A 139 -2.96 16.82 16.12
C LEU A 139 -3.82 18.04 16.40
N SER A 140 -3.47 18.81 17.45
CA SER A 140 -4.14 20.08 17.73
C SER A 140 -3.65 21.16 16.77
N GLU A 141 -4.56 22.00 16.26
CA GLU A 141 -4.18 23.21 15.53
C GLU A 141 -3.24 24.04 16.40
N ARG A 142 -2.03 24.34 15.90
CA ARG A 142 -1.15 25.29 16.56
C ARG A 142 -1.88 26.63 16.60
N LYS A 143 -2.37 27.04 17.78
CA LYS A 143 -2.80 28.42 18.03
C LYS A 143 -1.57 29.30 17.80
N ILE A 144 -1.46 29.87 16.62
CA ILE A 144 -0.47 30.89 16.31
C ILE A 144 -0.95 32.13 17.05
N GLN A 145 -0.50 32.29 18.30
CA GLN A 145 -0.66 33.54 19.01
C GLN A 145 0.27 34.54 18.33
N ALA A 146 -0.31 35.45 17.54
CA ALA A 146 0.42 36.63 17.12
C ALA A 146 0.79 37.39 18.39
N PRO A 147 2.07 37.73 18.62
CA PRO A 147 2.44 38.58 19.75
C PRO A 147 1.67 39.90 19.63
N ASN A 148 1.18 40.43 20.77
CA ASN A 148 0.50 41.73 20.88
C ASN A 148 1.45 42.91 20.64
N MET A 149 2.31 42.82 19.63
CA MET A 149 3.16 43.89 19.17
C MET A 149 2.43 44.60 18.04
N THR A 150 2.42 45.92 18.08
CA THR A 150 2.01 46.75 16.94
C THR A 150 2.85 46.31 15.75
N VAL A 151 2.21 45.67 14.76
CA VAL A 151 2.90 45.15 13.58
C VAL A 151 3.51 46.35 12.89
N THR A 152 4.82 46.57 13.11
CA THR A 152 5.55 47.56 12.34
C THR A 152 5.52 47.01 10.93
N PRO A 153 4.87 47.68 9.96
CA PRO A 153 4.88 47.18 8.59
C PRO A 153 6.35 47.01 8.22
N LEU A 154 6.72 45.80 7.80
CA LEU A 154 8.08 45.56 7.32
C LEU A 154 8.39 46.68 6.33
N PRO A 155 9.49 47.44 6.52
CA PRO A 155 9.86 48.47 5.58
C PRO A 155 9.84 47.82 4.22
N ALA A 156 9.01 48.35 3.31
CA ALA A 156 8.84 47.76 1.99
C ALA A 156 10.24 47.54 1.43
N HIS A 157 10.66 46.27 1.36
CA HIS A 157 11.93 45.95 0.74
C HIS A 157 11.77 46.50 -0.66
N LYS A 158 12.55 47.55 -0.98
CA LYS A 158 12.72 47.97 -2.36
C LYS A 158 13.13 46.70 -3.06
N LEU A 159 12.24 46.16 -3.89
CA LEU A 159 12.52 44.99 -4.70
C LEU A 159 13.76 45.40 -5.50
N SER A 160 14.93 44.94 -5.08
CA SER A 160 16.11 44.98 -5.93
C SER A 160 15.65 44.30 -7.20
N GLN A 161 15.74 45.01 -8.32
CA GLN A 161 15.37 44.43 -9.60
C GLN A 161 16.07 43.06 -9.67
N PRO A 162 15.30 41.97 -9.85
CA PRO A 162 15.90 40.65 -9.86
C PRO A 162 16.97 40.65 -10.94
N ASP A 163 18.12 40.09 -10.61
CA ASP A 163 19.27 40.02 -11.50
C ASP A 163 18.79 39.47 -12.86
N PRO A 164 18.99 40.19 -13.98
CA PRO A 164 18.47 39.78 -15.28
C PRO A 164 18.95 38.38 -15.66
N GLU A 165 20.12 37.94 -15.19
CA GLU A 165 20.63 36.59 -15.42
C GLU A 165 19.79 35.52 -14.72
N VAL A 166 19.27 35.81 -13.52
CA VAL A 166 18.37 34.91 -12.78
C VAL A 166 17.00 34.88 -13.44
N LEU A 167 16.51 36.02 -13.95
CA LEU A 167 15.25 36.05 -14.70
C LEU A 167 15.36 35.25 -16.00
N ASP A 168 16.44 35.41 -16.77
CA ASP A 168 16.68 34.62 -17.98
C ASP A 168 16.80 33.13 -17.66
N ALA A 169 17.50 32.78 -16.58
CA ALA A 169 17.57 31.40 -16.11
C ALA A 169 16.17 30.86 -15.76
N LEU A 170 15.32 31.62 -15.08
CA LEU A 170 13.95 31.22 -14.75
C LEU A 170 13.04 31.12 -15.98
N TYR A 171 13.14 32.06 -16.93
CA TYR A 171 12.41 32.03 -18.19
C TYR A 171 12.90 30.93 -19.15
N SER A 172 14.15 30.48 -18.98
CA SER A 172 14.71 29.34 -19.73
C SER A 172 14.16 27.98 -19.27
N ILE A 173 13.56 27.89 -18.08
CA ILE A 173 12.95 26.65 -17.57
C ILE A 173 11.65 26.38 -18.33
N ARG A 174 11.76 25.58 -19.40
CA ARG A 174 10.60 25.17 -20.21
C ARG A 174 9.79 24.04 -19.58
N THR A 175 10.42 23.22 -18.73
CA THR A 175 9.78 22.05 -18.12
C THR A 175 10.20 21.94 -16.66
N THR A 176 9.23 21.65 -15.77
CA THR A 176 9.49 21.27 -14.39
C THR A 176 9.01 19.84 -14.17
N PRO A 177 9.78 18.99 -13.48
CA PRO A 177 9.36 17.63 -13.21
C PRO A 177 8.06 17.64 -12.38
N PHE A 178 7.09 16.82 -12.77
CA PHE A 178 5.73 16.86 -12.22
C PHE A 178 5.71 16.83 -10.68
N HIS A 179 6.54 16.01 -10.04
CA HIS A 179 6.59 15.84 -8.58
C HIS A 179 6.82 17.14 -7.79
N THR A 180 7.49 18.14 -8.38
CA THR A 180 7.74 19.46 -7.77
C THR A 180 6.89 20.56 -8.40
N SER A 181 6.10 20.22 -9.42
CA SER A 181 5.24 21.16 -10.12
C SER A 181 4.09 21.67 -9.24
N PHE A 182 3.62 22.86 -9.56
CA PHE A 182 2.41 23.43 -8.96
C PHE A 182 1.19 22.52 -9.17
N ILE A 183 1.12 21.85 -10.33
CA ILE A 183 0.06 20.88 -10.68
C ILE A 183 0.06 19.69 -9.70
N SER A 184 1.22 19.17 -9.30
CA SER A 184 1.30 18.10 -8.27
C SER A 184 0.85 18.56 -6.89
N ARG A 185 0.94 19.85 -6.55
CA ARG A 185 0.42 20.37 -5.28
C ARG A 185 -1.10 20.56 -5.34
N LEU A 186 -1.63 20.89 -6.51
CA LEU A 186 -3.06 21.03 -6.77
C LEU A 186 -3.79 19.68 -6.80
N HIS A 187 -3.23 18.70 -7.50
CA HIS A 187 -3.86 17.39 -7.73
C HIS A 187 -3.34 16.27 -6.80
N GLY A 188 -2.36 16.58 -5.95
CA GLY A 188 -1.61 15.58 -5.19
C GLY A 188 -0.52 14.93 -6.04
N THR A 189 0.50 14.38 -5.39
CA THR A 189 1.42 13.45 -6.06
C THR A 189 0.58 12.26 -6.55
N PRO A 190 0.55 11.94 -7.85
CA PRO A 190 0.02 10.66 -8.31
C PRO A 190 0.73 9.59 -7.49
N GLN A 191 -0.03 8.65 -6.92
CA GLN A 191 0.57 7.43 -6.38
C GLN A 191 1.47 6.90 -7.50
N HIS A 192 2.75 6.71 -7.15
CA HIS A 192 3.90 6.44 -8.01
C HIS A 192 3.56 6.20 -9.50
N PRO A 193 4.25 6.85 -10.48
CA PRO A 193 4.28 6.26 -11.81
C PRO A 193 4.67 4.79 -11.61
N THR A 194 3.77 3.88 -11.98
CA THR A 194 3.96 2.44 -11.82
C THR A 194 5.14 2.10 -12.69
N CYS A 195 6.34 2.16 -12.11
CA CYS A 195 7.58 1.99 -12.84
C CYS A 195 7.54 0.59 -13.46
N GLY A 196 7.62 0.52 -14.78
CA GLY A 196 7.45 -0.74 -15.51
C GLY A 196 6.01 -1.22 -15.63
N LEU A 197 5.02 -0.34 -15.69
CA LEU A 197 3.67 -0.72 -16.16
C LEU A 197 3.73 -1.19 -17.62
N ILE A 198 3.27 -2.42 -17.85
CA ILE A 198 3.23 -3.05 -19.17
C ILE A 198 1.85 -2.88 -19.79
N SER A 199 0.79 -3.23 -19.04
CA SER A 199 -0.59 -3.15 -19.51
C SER A 199 -1.58 -3.06 -18.35
N VAL A 200 -2.78 -2.58 -18.67
CA VAL A 200 -3.92 -2.48 -17.74
C VAL A 200 -5.12 -3.15 -18.41
N ASP A 201 -5.78 -4.02 -17.67
CA ASP A 201 -6.88 -4.84 -18.14
C ASP A 201 -8.12 -4.61 -17.26
N TRP A 202 -9.18 -4.12 -17.89
CA TRP A 202 -10.48 -3.83 -17.28
C TRP A 202 -11.53 -4.89 -17.61
N GLU A 203 -11.23 -5.80 -18.53
CA GLU A 203 -12.19 -6.76 -19.07
C GLU A 203 -12.16 -8.07 -18.27
N THR A 204 -10.98 -8.48 -17.82
CA THR A 204 -10.83 -9.73 -17.08
C THR A 204 -11.51 -9.65 -15.71
N GLN A 205 -12.55 -10.46 -15.55
CA GLN A 205 -13.19 -10.75 -14.27
C GLN A 205 -12.79 -12.14 -13.80
N THR A 206 -12.52 -12.28 -12.51
CA THR A 206 -12.14 -13.56 -11.91
C THR A 206 -13.19 -14.03 -10.91
N PRO A 207 -13.34 -15.35 -10.69
CA PRO A 207 -14.26 -15.86 -9.68
C PRO A 207 -13.99 -15.29 -8.28
N TRP A 208 -12.73 -14.95 -7.98
CA TRP A 208 -12.37 -14.31 -6.72
C TRP A 208 -12.85 -12.86 -6.63
N MET A 209 -12.87 -12.12 -7.74
CA MET A 209 -13.46 -10.78 -7.77
C MET A 209 -14.97 -10.84 -7.55
N GLU A 210 -15.66 -11.78 -8.19
CA GLU A 210 -17.10 -12.02 -8.00
C GLU A 210 -17.39 -12.41 -6.54
N LEU A 211 -16.63 -13.33 -5.96
CA LEU A 211 -16.80 -13.72 -4.56
C LEU A 211 -16.57 -12.55 -3.58
N LEU A 212 -15.56 -11.72 -3.83
CA LEU A 212 -15.31 -10.53 -3.00
C LEU A 212 -16.48 -9.55 -3.08
N GLU A 213 -17.07 -9.41 -4.27
CA GLU A 213 -18.27 -8.59 -4.49
C GLU A 213 -19.48 -9.18 -3.76
N ASP A 214 -19.72 -10.48 -3.85
CA ASP A 214 -20.81 -11.17 -3.15
C ASP A 214 -20.71 -11.03 -1.62
N ILE A 215 -19.51 -11.23 -1.07
CA ILE A 215 -19.26 -11.06 0.37
C ILE A 215 -19.57 -9.61 0.79
N ARG A 216 -19.19 -8.65 -0.04
CA ARG A 216 -19.42 -7.23 0.20
C ARG A 216 -20.90 -6.90 0.14
N GLU A 217 -21.62 -7.34 -0.90
CA GLU A 217 -23.06 -7.15 -1.04
C GLU A 217 -23.81 -7.75 0.15
N HIS A 218 -23.46 -8.96 0.56
CA HIS A 218 -24.03 -9.60 1.74
C HIS A 218 -23.78 -8.77 3.02
N TYR A 219 -22.57 -8.25 3.20
CA TYR A 219 -22.24 -7.38 4.33
C TYR A 219 -23.01 -6.04 4.29
N CYS A 220 -23.17 -5.45 3.11
CA CYS A 220 -23.94 -4.24 2.88
C CYS A 220 -25.43 -4.43 3.23
N LEU A 221 -26.01 -5.58 2.86
CA LEU A 221 -27.39 -5.93 3.18
C LEU A 221 -27.59 -6.23 4.67
N ALA A 222 -26.59 -6.82 5.33
CA ALA A 222 -26.64 -7.13 6.75
C ALA A 222 -26.51 -5.90 7.67
N HIS A 223 -25.88 -4.82 7.17
CA HIS A 223 -25.59 -3.60 7.95
C HIS A 223 -25.94 -2.30 7.19
N PRO A 224 -27.24 -2.02 6.93
CA PRO A 224 -27.68 -0.82 6.22
C PRO A 224 -27.40 0.49 6.99
N GLU A 225 -27.20 0.43 8.31
CA GLU A 225 -26.98 1.58 9.19
C GLU A 225 -25.54 2.13 9.18
N ARG A 226 -24.59 1.44 8.54
CA ARG A 226 -23.18 1.84 8.49
C ARG A 226 -22.86 2.56 7.19
N ASP A 227 -21.99 3.57 7.26
CA ASP A 227 -21.41 4.21 6.08
C ASP A 227 -20.60 3.16 5.30
N GLN A 228 -21.16 2.70 4.18
CA GLN A 228 -20.52 1.72 3.32
C GLN A 228 -19.42 2.40 2.50
N PRO A 229 -18.19 1.85 2.48
CA PRO A 229 -17.16 2.39 1.61
C PRO A 229 -17.58 2.22 0.15
N VAL A 230 -17.59 3.32 -0.62
CA VAL A 230 -17.78 3.28 -2.07
C VAL A 230 -16.53 2.67 -2.69
N GLU A 231 -16.59 1.36 -2.96
CA GLU A 231 -15.48 0.68 -3.59
C GLU A 231 -15.52 0.91 -5.11
N GLN A 232 -14.38 1.29 -5.67
CA GLN A 232 -14.23 1.49 -7.10
C GLN A 232 -13.73 0.19 -7.72
N THR A 233 -14.36 -0.24 -8.81
CA THR A 233 -13.84 -1.31 -9.66
C THR A 233 -12.40 -1.01 -10.02
N ALA A 234 -11.50 -1.95 -9.76
CA ALA A 234 -10.09 -1.81 -10.05
C ALA A 234 -9.71 -2.75 -11.20
N PRO A 235 -8.81 -2.34 -12.11
CA PRO A 235 -8.33 -3.21 -13.16
C PRO A 235 -7.27 -4.17 -12.64
N LEU A 236 -6.99 -5.18 -13.45
CA LEU A 236 -5.74 -5.91 -13.38
C LEU A 236 -4.62 -5.06 -14.00
N THR A 237 -3.49 -5.00 -13.32
CA THR A 237 -2.31 -4.27 -13.77
C THR A 237 -1.16 -5.24 -13.94
N TYR A 238 -0.53 -5.22 -15.11
CA TYR A 238 0.66 -6.01 -15.40
C TYR A 238 1.86 -5.07 -15.34
N THR A 239 2.79 -5.36 -14.44
CA THR A 239 3.97 -4.55 -14.19
C THR A 239 5.23 -5.41 -14.23
N THR A 240 6.40 -4.80 -14.31
CA THR A 240 7.67 -5.50 -14.19
C THR A 240 7.96 -5.80 -12.72
N LEU A 241 8.89 -6.72 -12.45
CA LEU A 241 9.30 -7.03 -11.09
C LEU A 241 9.87 -5.80 -10.39
N GLN A 242 9.40 -5.56 -9.16
CA GLN A 242 9.88 -4.49 -8.29
C GLN A 242 10.25 -5.08 -6.92
N PRO A 243 11.15 -4.43 -6.17
CA PRO A 243 11.51 -4.88 -4.82
C PRO A 243 10.30 -5.03 -3.89
N ALA A 244 9.29 -4.16 -4.02
CA ALA A 244 8.08 -4.22 -3.21
C ALA A 244 7.20 -5.46 -3.47
N HIS A 245 7.42 -6.17 -4.57
CA HIS A 245 6.65 -7.37 -4.93
C HIS A 245 7.28 -8.66 -4.41
N LEU A 246 8.57 -8.65 -4.02
CA LEU A 246 9.34 -9.87 -3.72
C LEU A 246 8.69 -10.71 -2.63
N ASP A 247 8.29 -10.12 -1.50
CA ASP A 247 7.71 -10.87 -0.38
C ASP A 247 6.45 -11.64 -0.81
N GLN A 248 5.57 -10.99 -1.59
CA GLN A 248 4.34 -11.61 -2.09
C GLN A 248 4.63 -12.65 -3.18
N ILE A 249 5.66 -12.44 -3.99
CA ILE A 249 6.07 -13.37 -5.05
C ILE A 249 6.70 -14.62 -4.44
N HIS A 250 7.55 -14.49 -3.41
CA HIS A 250 8.11 -15.63 -2.70
C HIS A 250 7.00 -16.48 -2.09
N ASP A 251 6.04 -15.88 -1.37
CA ASP A 251 4.88 -16.61 -0.84
C ASP A 251 4.05 -17.28 -1.96
N LEU A 252 3.84 -16.60 -3.09
CA LEU A 252 3.11 -17.17 -4.23
C LEU A 252 3.83 -18.38 -4.85
N LEU A 253 5.15 -18.28 -5.05
CA LEU A 253 5.96 -19.32 -5.67
C LEU A 253 6.11 -20.52 -4.74
N GLU A 254 6.32 -20.29 -3.44
CA GLU A 254 6.42 -21.36 -2.45
C GLU A 254 5.12 -22.18 -2.36
N ARG A 255 3.96 -21.53 -2.42
CA ARG A 255 2.66 -22.20 -2.44
C ARG A 255 2.38 -22.94 -3.75
N SER A 256 2.93 -22.47 -4.86
CA SER A 256 2.65 -23.02 -6.20
C SER A 256 3.62 -24.14 -6.61
N PHE A 257 4.83 -24.12 -6.07
CA PHE A 257 5.93 -25.00 -6.45
C PHE A 257 6.50 -25.76 -5.23
N TRP A 258 7.57 -25.25 -4.60
CA TRP A 258 8.22 -25.83 -3.43
C TRP A 258 8.79 -24.72 -2.53
N ALA A 259 9.06 -25.02 -1.26
CA ALA A 259 9.54 -24.05 -0.28
C ALA A 259 10.99 -23.60 -0.54
N GLY A 260 11.33 -22.37 -0.16
CA GLY A 260 12.69 -21.83 -0.28
C GLY A 260 13.05 -21.32 -1.68
N ILE A 261 12.05 -20.90 -2.47
CA ILE A 261 12.29 -20.26 -3.76
C ILE A 261 12.60 -18.78 -3.51
N ASP A 262 13.82 -18.37 -3.84
CA ASP A 262 14.24 -16.98 -3.85
C ASP A 262 14.43 -16.52 -5.31
N VAL A 263 13.79 -15.41 -5.66
CA VAL A 263 13.90 -14.79 -6.99
C VAL A 263 14.44 -13.37 -6.93
N GLY A 264 15.07 -12.97 -5.81
CA GLY A 264 15.72 -11.68 -5.63
C GLY A 264 16.69 -11.33 -6.77
N ASP A 265 17.46 -12.31 -7.23
CA ASP A 265 18.39 -12.18 -8.36
C ASP A 265 17.72 -11.66 -9.64
N SER A 266 16.42 -11.92 -9.82
CA SER A 266 15.67 -11.51 -11.02
C SER A 266 15.52 -9.98 -11.15
N LEU A 267 15.75 -9.23 -10.06
CA LEU A 267 15.79 -7.76 -10.10
C LEU A 267 17.03 -7.21 -10.82
N ASP A 268 18.13 -7.95 -10.79
CA ASP A 268 19.41 -7.48 -11.35
C ASP A 268 19.49 -7.74 -12.87
N TYR A 269 18.76 -8.73 -13.38
CA TYR A 269 18.83 -9.18 -14.77
C TYR A 269 17.72 -8.61 -15.66
N GLN A 270 17.69 -7.28 -15.82
CA GLN A 270 16.76 -6.57 -16.73
C GLN A 270 15.29 -6.99 -16.53
N PRO A 271 14.70 -6.71 -15.34
CA PRO A 271 13.34 -7.12 -15.02
C PRO A 271 12.31 -6.59 -16.02
N GLU A 272 12.61 -5.47 -16.68
CA GLU A 272 11.77 -4.87 -17.73
C GLU A 272 11.48 -5.78 -18.92
N LYS A 273 12.39 -6.70 -19.27
CA LYS A 273 12.22 -7.65 -20.39
C LYS A 273 11.99 -9.08 -19.93
N ALA A 274 12.46 -9.38 -18.72
CA ALA A 274 12.55 -10.74 -18.19
C ALA A 274 11.39 -11.09 -17.25
N THR A 275 10.64 -10.11 -16.74
CA THR A 275 9.67 -10.36 -15.68
C THR A 275 8.34 -9.68 -15.91
N ILE A 276 7.27 -10.34 -15.47
CA ILE A 276 5.91 -9.81 -15.47
C ILE A 276 5.26 -10.19 -14.17
N VAL A 277 4.63 -9.22 -13.53
CA VAL A 277 3.89 -9.35 -12.28
C VAL A 277 2.47 -8.85 -12.55
N ALA A 278 1.50 -9.74 -12.39
CA ALA A 278 0.09 -9.39 -12.44
C ALA A 278 -0.38 -8.98 -11.04
N MET A 279 -1.03 -7.84 -10.94
CA MET A 279 -1.51 -7.25 -9.70
C MET A 279 -2.97 -6.83 -9.79
N TYR A 280 -3.71 -7.07 -8.71
CA TYR A 280 -5.02 -6.48 -8.48
C TYR A 280 -4.93 -5.54 -7.27
N LYS A 281 -5.15 -4.24 -7.49
CA LYS A 281 -4.92 -3.18 -6.50
C LYS A 281 -3.47 -3.22 -5.97
N LYS A 282 -3.24 -3.80 -4.78
CA LYS A 282 -1.92 -3.96 -4.14
C LYS A 282 -1.50 -5.42 -3.95
N LEU A 283 -2.33 -6.35 -4.42
CA LEU A 283 -2.13 -7.78 -4.27
C LEU A 283 -1.47 -8.33 -5.53
N VAL A 284 -0.34 -9.03 -5.37
CA VAL A 284 0.26 -9.84 -6.44
C VAL A 284 -0.58 -11.11 -6.61
N ILE A 285 -1.06 -11.30 -7.82
CA ILE A 285 -1.92 -12.44 -8.18
C ILE A 285 -1.25 -13.37 -9.18
N GLY A 286 -0.17 -12.94 -9.83
CA GLY A 286 0.55 -13.78 -10.78
C GLY A 286 1.94 -13.26 -11.04
N VAL A 287 2.83 -14.17 -11.43
CA VAL A 287 4.22 -13.86 -11.77
C VAL A 287 4.70 -14.74 -12.91
N ALA A 288 5.45 -14.15 -13.83
CA ALA A 288 6.17 -14.83 -14.90
C ALA A 288 7.61 -14.32 -14.94
N ILE A 289 8.59 -15.23 -14.87
CA ILE A 289 10.02 -14.91 -14.84
C ILE A 289 10.73 -15.71 -15.92
N LEU A 290 11.46 -15.00 -16.77
CA LEU A 290 12.32 -15.49 -17.83
C LEU A 290 13.77 -15.28 -17.42
N LYS A 291 14.58 -16.33 -17.49
CA LYS A 291 16.04 -16.18 -17.40
C LYS A 291 16.54 -15.60 -18.73
N SER A 292 17.36 -14.55 -18.69
CA SER A 292 18.04 -13.90 -19.84
C SER A 292 19.38 -13.35 -19.33
N PRO A 293 20.49 -13.28 -20.11
CA PRO A 293 20.54 -13.16 -21.57
C PRO A 293 20.99 -14.41 -22.36
N MET A 294 21.60 -15.43 -21.74
CA MET A 294 22.22 -16.55 -22.47
C MET A 294 21.23 -17.59 -22.99
N GLU A 295 20.24 -17.96 -22.20
CA GLU A 295 19.17 -18.88 -22.58
C GLU A 295 17.85 -18.24 -22.21
N THR A 296 16.93 -18.08 -23.16
CA THR A 296 15.56 -17.62 -22.91
C THR A 296 14.76 -18.78 -22.34
N TYR A 297 14.84 -18.94 -21.03
CA TYR A 297 14.21 -20.03 -20.28
C TYR A 297 13.15 -19.50 -19.30
N ILE A 298 11.88 -19.87 -19.47
CA ILE A 298 10.84 -19.49 -18.50
C ILE A 298 11.07 -20.30 -17.24
N MET A 299 11.51 -19.60 -16.20
CA MET A 299 11.88 -20.17 -14.91
C MET A 299 10.64 -20.45 -14.07
N TYR A 300 9.75 -19.47 -13.97
CA TYR A 300 8.51 -19.57 -13.21
C TYR A 300 7.36 -18.92 -13.97
N LEU A 301 6.19 -19.57 -13.95
CA LEU A 301 4.92 -19.01 -14.36
C LEU A 301 3.87 -19.50 -13.38
N ALA A 302 3.34 -18.61 -12.55
CA ALA A 302 2.36 -18.94 -11.54
C ALA A 302 1.25 -17.90 -11.48
N VAL A 303 0.04 -18.36 -11.18
CA VAL A 303 -1.12 -17.54 -10.87
C VAL A 303 -1.70 -18.06 -9.56
N LYS A 304 -2.12 -17.13 -8.70
CA LYS A 304 -2.70 -17.43 -7.40
C LYS A 304 -3.97 -18.27 -7.57
N ALA A 305 -4.12 -19.29 -6.73
CA ALA A 305 -5.33 -20.11 -6.73
C ALA A 305 -6.60 -19.25 -6.53
N GLY A 306 -7.68 -19.54 -7.27
CA GLY A 306 -8.90 -18.74 -7.29
C GLY A 306 -8.87 -17.59 -8.30
N TRP A 307 -7.69 -17.23 -8.80
CA TRP A 307 -7.49 -16.31 -9.91
C TRP A 307 -7.19 -17.05 -11.22
N ASP A 308 -7.22 -18.38 -11.20
CA ASP A 308 -7.03 -19.22 -12.38
C ASP A 308 -8.23 -19.14 -13.35
N ARG A 309 -8.06 -19.70 -14.56
CA ARG A 309 -9.08 -19.73 -15.64
C ARG A 309 -9.56 -18.37 -16.17
N SER A 310 -8.99 -17.27 -15.69
CA SER A 310 -9.26 -15.89 -16.10
C SER A 310 -8.30 -15.37 -17.18
N GLN A 311 -7.59 -16.26 -17.89
CA GLN A 311 -6.60 -15.90 -18.92
C GLN A 311 -5.39 -15.07 -18.43
N ILE A 312 -5.22 -14.80 -17.13
CA ILE A 312 -4.07 -14.04 -16.61
C ILE A 312 -2.73 -14.66 -17.02
N ALA A 313 -2.59 -15.99 -16.89
CA ALA A 313 -1.37 -16.70 -17.31
C ALA A 313 -1.10 -16.55 -18.82
N ARG A 314 -2.16 -16.52 -19.63
CA ARG A 314 -2.08 -16.29 -21.08
C ARG A 314 -1.60 -14.87 -21.37
N THR A 315 -2.15 -13.87 -20.70
CA THR A 315 -1.76 -12.46 -20.87
C THR A 315 -0.31 -12.23 -20.44
N MET A 316 0.11 -12.81 -19.31
CA MET A 316 1.52 -12.75 -18.89
C MET A 316 2.44 -13.42 -19.92
N LEU A 317 2.13 -14.64 -20.36
CA LEU A 317 2.95 -15.35 -21.34
C LEU A 317 3.01 -14.61 -22.69
N TYR A 318 1.90 -14.03 -23.15
CA TYR A 318 1.85 -13.18 -24.34
C TYR A 318 2.83 -12.02 -24.24
N HIS A 319 2.72 -11.22 -23.18
CA HIS A 319 3.62 -10.08 -22.97
C HIS A 319 5.08 -10.51 -22.89
N LEU A 320 5.38 -11.66 -22.27
CA LEU A 320 6.75 -12.16 -22.10
C LEU A 320 7.38 -12.51 -23.46
N ILE A 321 6.61 -13.15 -24.34
CA ILE A 321 7.02 -13.48 -25.70
C ILE A 321 7.18 -12.19 -26.53
N THR A 322 6.21 -11.27 -26.47
CA THR A 322 6.26 -10.02 -27.24
C THR A 322 7.44 -9.13 -26.85
N MET A 323 7.85 -9.12 -25.58
CA MET A 323 9.02 -8.37 -25.11
C MET A 323 10.37 -8.99 -25.52
N ASN A 324 10.39 -10.24 -25.99
CA ASN A 324 11.60 -10.97 -26.40
C ASN A 324 11.51 -11.45 -27.86
N PRO A 325 11.40 -10.53 -28.84
CA PRO A 325 11.27 -10.90 -30.25
C PRO A 325 12.54 -11.59 -30.76
N GLY A 326 12.36 -12.58 -31.65
CA GLY A 326 13.47 -13.26 -32.33
C GLY A 326 14.30 -14.20 -31.45
N LYS A 327 13.86 -14.47 -30.21
CA LYS A 327 14.51 -15.43 -29.31
C LYS A 327 13.67 -16.69 -29.18
N ASP A 328 14.34 -17.84 -29.17
CA ASP A 328 13.69 -19.12 -28.90
C ASP A 328 13.45 -19.28 -27.40
N ILE A 329 12.20 -19.46 -27.00
CA ILE A 329 11.84 -19.58 -25.59
C ILE A 329 11.68 -21.04 -25.23
N SER A 330 12.32 -21.48 -24.15
CA SER A 330 12.23 -22.85 -23.65
C SER A 330 11.71 -22.89 -22.22
N LEU A 331 11.11 -24.01 -21.81
CA LEU A 331 10.64 -24.24 -20.44
C LEU A 331 10.52 -25.73 -20.13
N HIS A 332 10.52 -26.05 -18.83
CA HIS A 332 10.13 -27.38 -18.35
C HIS A 332 8.77 -27.33 -17.68
N VAL A 333 8.00 -28.37 -17.89
CA VAL A 333 6.66 -28.53 -17.31
C VAL A 333 6.45 -29.99 -16.94
N SER A 334 5.87 -30.23 -15.76
CA SER A 334 5.54 -31.58 -15.31
C SER A 334 4.57 -32.25 -16.27
N THR A 335 4.76 -33.55 -16.50
CA THR A 335 3.95 -34.34 -17.44
C THR A 335 2.46 -34.36 -17.12
N ASN A 336 2.07 -34.15 -15.86
CA ASN A 336 0.68 -34.12 -15.41
C ASN A 336 0.15 -32.70 -15.09
N ASN A 337 0.87 -31.65 -15.47
CA ASN A 337 0.44 -30.28 -15.23
C ASN A 337 -0.48 -29.77 -16.37
N SER A 338 -1.63 -29.21 -16.01
CA SER A 338 -2.61 -28.65 -16.95
C SER A 338 -2.07 -27.47 -17.77
N ALA A 339 -1.00 -26.81 -17.30
CA ALA A 339 -0.31 -25.74 -18.02
C ALA A 339 0.23 -26.18 -19.40
N MET A 340 0.40 -27.49 -19.64
CA MET A 340 0.72 -28.04 -20.97
C MET A 340 -0.20 -27.53 -22.07
N LEU A 341 -1.51 -27.40 -21.78
CA LEU A 341 -2.49 -26.92 -22.75
C LEU A 341 -2.27 -25.45 -23.11
N LEU A 342 -1.95 -24.61 -22.11
CA LEU A 342 -1.63 -23.20 -22.32
C LEU A 342 -0.41 -23.06 -23.22
N TYR A 343 0.68 -23.77 -22.93
CA TYR A 343 1.89 -23.69 -23.75
C TYR A 343 1.65 -24.16 -25.18
N ASN A 344 0.88 -25.23 -25.37
CA ASN A 344 0.52 -25.71 -26.71
C ASN A 344 -0.28 -24.66 -27.51
N GLN A 345 -1.19 -23.92 -26.86
CA GLN A 345 -1.93 -22.83 -27.52
C GLN A 345 -1.03 -21.69 -28.03
N PHE A 346 0.10 -21.46 -27.37
CA PHE A 346 1.13 -20.51 -27.84
C PHE A 346 2.08 -21.10 -28.88
N GLY A 347 1.92 -22.38 -29.26
CA GLY A 347 2.74 -23.05 -30.27
C GLY A 347 4.04 -23.65 -29.73
N PHE A 348 4.19 -23.78 -28.39
CA PHE A 348 5.31 -24.53 -27.83
C PHE A 348 5.24 -26.00 -28.25
N LYS A 349 6.37 -26.56 -28.68
CA LYS A 349 6.50 -27.97 -29.06
C LYS A 349 7.36 -28.70 -28.06
N ALA A 350 7.00 -29.95 -27.74
CA ALA A 350 7.83 -30.82 -26.91
C ALA A 350 9.07 -31.26 -27.70
N GLU A 351 10.25 -31.01 -27.14
CA GLU A 351 11.54 -31.44 -27.72
C GLU A 351 12.08 -32.68 -27.03
N GLU A 352 11.94 -32.78 -25.70
CA GLU A 352 12.58 -33.82 -24.90
C GLU A 352 11.71 -34.23 -23.71
N PHE A 353 11.77 -35.51 -23.35
CA PHE A 353 11.20 -36.03 -22.10
C PHE A 353 12.34 -36.27 -21.10
N VAL A 354 12.27 -35.62 -19.95
CA VAL A 354 13.30 -35.68 -18.90
C VAL A 354 12.74 -36.40 -17.68
N ALA A 355 13.24 -37.62 -17.46
CA ALA A 355 12.85 -38.44 -16.31
C ALA A 355 13.44 -37.91 -15.01
N GLY A 356 12.63 -37.83 -13.95
CA GLY A 356 13.07 -37.43 -12.61
C GLY A 356 13.53 -35.97 -12.47
N PHE A 357 13.19 -35.09 -13.42
CA PHE A 357 13.56 -33.67 -13.39
C PHE A 357 13.20 -32.98 -12.07
N TYR A 358 11.99 -33.22 -11.54
CA TYR A 358 11.50 -32.59 -10.32
C TYR A 358 11.76 -33.41 -9.04
N ALA A 359 12.39 -34.58 -9.13
CA ALA A 359 12.56 -35.49 -7.99
C ALA A 359 13.37 -34.88 -6.82
N LYS A 360 14.19 -33.86 -7.10
CA LYS A 360 14.99 -33.15 -6.09
C LYS A 360 14.25 -31.98 -5.42
N TYR A 361 13.16 -31.51 -6.01
CA TYR A 361 12.49 -30.28 -5.62
C TYR A 361 11.09 -30.52 -5.05
N GLN A 362 10.40 -31.58 -5.50
CA GLN A 362 9.07 -31.91 -5.00
C GLN A 362 9.11 -32.78 -3.74
N ASP A 363 8.16 -32.53 -2.85
CA ASP A 363 7.88 -33.40 -1.71
C ASP A 363 7.49 -34.81 -2.22
N PRO A 364 8.01 -35.90 -1.63
CA PRO A 364 7.56 -37.27 -1.89
C PRO A 364 6.03 -37.48 -1.85
N ARG A 365 5.28 -36.62 -1.16
CA ARG A 365 3.81 -36.66 -1.05
C ARG A 365 3.07 -35.88 -2.15
N SER A 366 3.79 -35.18 -3.02
CA SER A 366 3.21 -34.40 -4.12
C SER A 366 2.44 -35.30 -5.10
N THR A 367 1.29 -34.82 -5.58
CA THR A 367 0.53 -35.48 -6.64
C THR A 367 1.07 -35.17 -8.04
N LEU A 368 2.01 -34.23 -8.15
CA LEU A 368 2.65 -33.88 -9.42
C LEU A 368 3.68 -34.94 -9.83
N SER A 369 3.85 -35.11 -11.14
CA SER A 369 4.85 -36.04 -11.67
C SER A 369 6.26 -35.49 -11.50
N ASN A 370 7.19 -36.38 -11.15
CA ASN A 370 8.62 -36.06 -11.11
C ASN A 370 9.23 -35.88 -12.51
N ASN A 371 8.53 -36.32 -13.57
CA ASN A 371 9.01 -36.25 -14.94
C ASN A 371 8.55 -34.95 -15.60
N ALA A 372 9.37 -34.41 -16.50
CA ALA A 372 9.08 -33.16 -17.19
C ALA A 372 9.18 -33.30 -18.72
N PHE A 373 8.39 -32.52 -19.44
CA PHE A 373 8.63 -32.23 -20.85
C PHE A 373 9.40 -30.92 -20.97
N LYS A 374 10.46 -30.94 -21.78
CA LYS A 374 11.13 -29.74 -22.25
C LYS A 374 10.38 -29.24 -23.47
N LEU A 375 9.79 -28.06 -23.36
CA LEU A 375 9.08 -27.39 -24.44
C LEU A 375 9.93 -26.26 -25.03
N ARG A 376 9.79 -26.02 -26.33
CA ARG A 376 10.41 -24.89 -27.02
C ARG A 376 9.42 -24.22 -27.96
N LEU A 377 9.37 -22.90 -27.87
CA LEU A 377 8.78 -22.02 -28.87
C LEU A 377 9.90 -21.54 -29.78
N ARG A 378 9.88 -21.99 -31.05
CA ARG A 378 10.84 -21.55 -32.06
C ARG A 378 10.32 -20.31 -32.74
N HIS A 379 11.13 -19.26 -32.81
CA HIS A 379 10.82 -18.14 -33.69
C HIS A 379 11.28 -18.48 -35.10
N LEU A 380 10.40 -18.33 -36.08
CA LEU A 380 10.81 -18.35 -37.48
C LEU A 380 11.65 -17.09 -37.73
N PRO A 381 12.89 -17.20 -38.23
CA PRO A 381 13.59 -16.02 -38.72
C PRO A 381 12.75 -15.43 -39.87
N ILE A 382 12.37 -14.17 -39.73
CA ILE A 382 11.75 -13.39 -40.82
C ILE A 382 12.81 -13.13 -41.88
#